data_AF-A0A0R1N649-F1
#
_entry.id   AF-A0A0R1N649-F1
#
_cell.length_a   1.000
_cell.length_b   1.000
_cell.length_c   1.000
_cell.angle_alpha   90.00
_cell.angle_beta   90.00
_cell.angle_gamma   90.00
#
_symmetry.space_group_name_H-M   'P 1'
#
loop_
_entity.id
_entity.type
_entity.pdbx_description
1 polymer ?
#
loop_
_entity_poly.entity_id
_entity_poly.type
_entity_poly.pdbx_seq_one_letter_code
_entity_poly.pdbx_strand_id
1 'polypeptide(L)'
;MAETKYIQVFRTFDAQQTDGTFYAVTFFPEGLKLDWPYTAVPIPAELKGKVVKYDWDQLQWVDTQVDPIQSQITNLITKLNTTDGKAVAADGKAVTAGAKADDATTQALSAQQALLELSDLVLSKDTTGGAK
;
A
#
# COMPACT_ATOMS: atom_id res chain seq x y z
N MET A 1 -15.38 -3.10 51.36
CA MET A 1 -14.47 -3.77 50.39
C MET A 1 -13.40 -2.75 50.03
N ALA A 2 -12.12 -3.12 50.10
CA ALA A 2 -11.05 -2.18 49.72
C ALA A 2 -11.15 -1.91 48.22
N GLU A 3 -11.25 -0.65 47.82
CA GLU A 3 -11.21 -0.26 46.42
C GLU A 3 -9.84 -0.62 45.85
N THR A 4 -9.81 -1.40 44.77
CA THR A 4 -8.57 -1.71 44.07
C THR A 4 -8.23 -0.52 43.18
N LYS A 5 -7.26 0.30 43.61
CA LYS A 5 -6.70 1.37 42.80
C LYS A 5 -5.74 0.79 41.78
N TYR A 6 -5.75 1.30 40.56
CA TYR A 6 -4.87 0.87 39.47
C TYR A 6 -3.84 1.96 39.17
N ILE A 7 -2.62 1.55 38.83
CA ILE A 7 -1.54 2.43 38.37
C ILE A 7 -1.22 2.15 36.91
N GLN A 8 -0.84 3.20 36.17
CA GLN A 8 -0.30 3.06 34.83
C GLN A 8 1.10 2.45 34.90
N VAL A 9 1.34 1.42 34.09
CA VAL A 9 2.60 0.70 34.00
C VAL A 9 3.01 0.61 32.54
N PHE A 10 4.30 0.71 32.29
CA PHE A 10 4.91 0.56 30.98
C PHE A 10 5.59 -0.80 30.91
N ARG A 11 5.10 -1.67 30.03
CA ARG A 11 5.83 -2.87 29.63
C ARG A 11 6.88 -2.47 28.60
N THR A 12 8.15 -2.67 28.91
CA THR A 12 9.28 -2.26 28.06
C THR A 12 9.72 -3.40 27.14
N PHE A 13 10.30 -3.06 25.99
CA PHE A 13 10.77 -4.02 24.99
C PHE A 13 12.18 -3.66 24.51
N ASP A 14 12.95 -4.68 24.14
CA ASP A 14 14.29 -4.46 23.57
C ASP A 14 14.28 -4.02 22.11
N ALA A 15 13.29 -4.49 21.35
CA ALA A 15 13.08 -4.15 19.96
C ALA A 15 11.86 -3.25 19.78
N GLN A 16 11.93 -2.36 18.78
CA GLN A 16 10.84 -1.48 18.41
C GLN A 16 9.63 -2.31 17.96
N GLN A 17 8.46 -2.01 18.52
CA GLN A 17 7.20 -2.65 18.18
C GLN A 17 6.63 -2.09 16.87
N THR A 18 5.58 -2.72 16.33
CA THR A 18 4.93 -2.30 15.08
C THR A 18 4.35 -0.90 15.11
N ASP A 19 4.06 -0.38 16.31
CA ASP A 19 3.58 0.99 16.51
C ASP A 19 4.72 2.04 16.58
N GLY A 20 5.97 1.60 16.45
CA GLY A 20 7.15 2.45 16.50
C GLY A 20 7.65 2.74 17.92
N THR A 21 7.05 2.18 18.97
CA THR A 21 7.48 2.39 20.35
C THR A 21 8.30 1.22 20.89
N PHE A 22 9.04 1.45 21.98
CA PHE A 22 9.71 0.39 22.76
C PHE A 22 8.93 0.02 24.03
N TYR A 23 7.64 0.39 24.12
CA TYR A 23 6.85 0.13 25.30
C TYR A 23 5.36 -0.02 25.00
N ALA A 24 4.64 -0.75 25.84
CA ALA A 24 3.18 -0.79 25.83
C ALA A 24 2.63 -0.33 27.18
N VAL A 25 1.57 0.47 27.15
CA VAL A 25 0.89 0.95 28.36
C VAL A 25 -0.09 -0.12 28.87
N THR A 26 -0.02 -0.45 30.15
CA THR A 26 -0.92 -1.37 30.85
C THR A 26 -1.28 -0.82 32.23
N PHE A 27 -2.23 -1.44 32.93
CA PHE A 27 -2.70 -0.99 34.24
C PHE A 27 -2.69 -2.14 35.24
N PHE A 28 -1.95 -1.98 36.32
CA PHE A 28 -1.82 -2.99 37.38
C PHE A 28 -2.45 -2.48 38.69
N PRO A 29 -2.99 -3.37 39.53
CA PRO A 29 -3.36 -3.03 40.91
C PRO A 29 -2.20 -2.37 41.67
N GLU A 30 -2.51 -1.30 42.39
CA GLU A 30 -1.57 -0.61 43.27
C GLU A 30 -1.08 -1.56 44.38
N GLY A 31 0.23 -1.54 44.64
CA GLY A 31 0.86 -2.42 45.64
C GLY A 31 1.46 -3.72 45.09
N LEU A 32 1.28 -4.03 43.81
CA LEU A 32 2.06 -5.08 43.16
C LEU A 32 3.52 -4.66 42.99
N LYS A 33 4.43 -5.58 43.30
CA LYS A 33 5.84 -5.39 42.99
C LYS A 33 6.02 -5.45 41.47
N LEU A 34 6.56 -4.39 40.89
CA LEU A 34 6.93 -4.33 39.48
C LEU A 34 8.40 -4.74 39.36
N ASP A 35 8.66 -5.74 38.52
CA ASP A 35 9.99 -6.18 38.13
C ASP A 35 10.06 -6.18 36.59
N TRP A 36 11.28 -6.28 36.03
CA TRP A 36 11.50 -6.34 34.59
C TRP A 36 10.54 -7.36 33.92
N PRO A 37 9.88 -7.03 32.80
CA PRO A 37 10.07 -5.82 31.97
C PRO A 37 9.09 -4.66 32.26
N TYR A 38 8.56 -4.53 33.49
CA TYR A 38 7.53 -3.55 33.83
C TYR A 38 8.04 -2.41 34.73
N THR A 39 7.76 -1.17 34.36
CA THR A 39 8.08 0.02 35.16
C THR A 39 6.87 0.96 35.31
N ALA A 40 6.74 1.61 36.47
CA ALA A 40 5.76 2.68 36.69
C ALA A 40 6.36 4.09 36.52
N VAL A 41 7.66 4.18 36.17
CA VAL A 41 8.33 5.46 35.97
C VAL A 41 7.72 6.17 34.76
N PRO A 42 7.12 7.36 34.92
CA PRO A 42 6.50 8.08 33.81
C PRO A 42 7.56 8.59 32.83
N ILE A 43 7.18 8.69 31.55
CA ILE A 43 8.03 9.29 30.52
C ILE A 43 8.15 10.81 30.82
N PRO A 44 9.38 11.33 30.97
CA PRO A 44 9.62 12.75 31.20
C PRO A 44 9.04 13.66 30.11
N ALA A 45 8.68 14.89 30.47
CA ALA A 45 8.00 15.81 29.56
C ALA A 45 8.86 16.21 28.35
N GLU A 46 10.16 16.35 28.54
CA GLU A 46 11.18 16.65 27.54
C GLU A 46 11.36 15.56 26.49
N LEU A 47 10.89 14.33 26.80
CA LEU A 47 10.92 13.21 25.89
C LEU A 47 9.57 12.96 25.19
N LYS A 48 8.54 13.76 25.47
CA LYS A 48 7.25 13.64 24.78
C LYS A 48 7.41 13.93 23.28
N GLY A 49 6.84 13.04 22.45
CA GLY A 49 6.91 13.13 20.99
C GLY A 49 8.17 12.52 20.37
N LYS A 50 9.09 12.01 21.19
CA LYS A 50 10.29 11.28 20.74
C LYS A 50 10.08 9.78 20.83
N VAL A 51 10.89 9.02 20.09
CA VAL A 51 10.94 7.56 20.23
C VAL A 51 11.84 7.24 21.42
N VAL A 52 11.24 6.80 22.52
CA VAL A 52 11.95 6.50 23.77
C VAL A 52 12.06 5.02 24.05
N LYS A 53 13.15 4.63 24.72
CA LYS A 53 13.35 3.31 25.32
C LYS A 53 13.66 3.49 26.81
N TYR A 54 13.22 2.54 27.64
CA TYR A 54 13.60 2.54 29.06
C TYR A 54 14.95 1.83 29.21
N ASP A 55 15.93 2.54 29.76
CA ASP A 55 17.24 2.02 30.13
C ASP A 55 17.14 1.41 31.53
N TRP A 56 17.32 0.09 31.62
CA TRP A 56 17.24 -0.66 32.87
C TRP A 56 18.50 -0.58 33.73
N ASP A 57 19.64 -0.17 33.16
CA ASP A 57 20.87 0.03 33.92
C ASP A 57 20.85 1.40 34.62
N GLN A 58 20.29 2.41 33.95
CA GLN A 58 20.16 3.77 34.47
C GLN A 58 18.81 4.06 35.11
N LEU A 59 17.86 3.13 34.99
CA LEU A 59 16.47 3.24 35.49
C LEU A 59 15.73 4.47 34.98
N GLN A 60 15.99 4.89 33.73
CA GLN A 60 15.41 6.10 33.14
C GLN A 60 15.01 5.92 31.67
N TRP A 61 14.12 6.80 31.20
CA TRP A 61 13.77 6.88 29.79
C TRP A 61 14.86 7.63 29.01
N VAL A 62 15.23 7.09 27.85
CA VAL A 62 16.23 7.68 26.95
C VAL A 62 15.65 7.87 25.56
N ASP A 63 16.05 8.95 24.90
CA ASP A 63 15.76 9.19 23.48
C ASP A 63 16.60 8.24 22.63
N THR A 64 15.94 7.45 21.78
CA THR A 64 16.64 6.52 20.88
C THR A 64 17.24 7.20 19.66
N GLN A 65 16.94 8.50 19.44
CA GLN A 65 17.27 9.26 18.22
C GLN A 65 16.70 8.65 16.94
N VAL A 66 15.81 7.66 17.05
CA VAL A 66 15.08 7.10 15.92
C VAL A 66 14.04 8.12 15.48
N ASP A 67 14.04 8.45 14.19
CA ASP A 67 12.97 9.25 13.60
C ASP A 67 11.69 8.39 13.54
N PRO A 68 10.63 8.75 14.30
CA PRO A 68 9.39 7.97 14.34
C PRO A 68 8.68 7.87 12.98
N ILE A 69 8.96 8.81 12.07
CA ILE A 69 8.26 8.97 10.81
C ILE A 69 9.02 8.27 9.68
N GLN A 70 10.34 8.06 9.82
CA GLN A 70 11.18 7.50 8.77
C GLN A 70 10.69 6.13 8.26
N SER A 71 10.38 5.19 9.17
CA SER A 71 9.86 3.86 8.79
C SER A 71 8.51 3.96 8.05
N GLN A 72 7.64 4.88 8.50
CA GLN A 72 6.35 5.12 7.85
C GLN A 72 6.53 5.72 6.45
N ILE A 73 7.45 6.69 6.30
CA ILE A 73 7.81 7.28 5.01
C ILE A 73 8.37 6.23 4.06
N THR A 74 9.30 5.38 4.51
CA THR A 74 9.85 4.30 3.69
C THR A 74 8.74 3.37 3.19
N ASN A 75 7.83 2.96 4.08
CA ASN A 75 6.68 2.13 3.70
C ASN A 75 5.75 2.82 2.69
N LEU A 76 5.51 4.13 2.84
CA LEU A 76 4.71 4.91 1.89
C LEU A 76 5.40 5.00 0.52
N ILE A 77 6.71 5.24 0.47
CA ILE A 77 7.50 5.28 -0.77
C ILE A 77 7.42 3.93 -1.49
N THR A 78 7.58 2.81 -0.77
CA THR A 78 7.47 1.47 -1.37
C THR A 78 6.08 1.20 -1.96
N LYS A 79 5.02 1.59 -1.25
CA LYS A 79 3.64 1.47 -1.75
C LYS A 79 3.39 2.34 -2.97
N LEU A 80 3.94 3.56 -2.99
CA LEU A 80 3.83 4.48 -4.11
C LEU A 80 4.50 3.90 -5.37
N ASN A 81 5.76 3.44 -5.25
CA ASN A 81 6.49 2.81 -6.36
C ASN A 81 5.78 1.57 -6.91
N THR A 82 5.18 0.76 -6.03
CA THR A 82 4.41 -0.41 -6.45
C THR A 82 3.15 -0.01 -7.23
N THR A 83 2.50 1.07 -6.81
CA THR A 83 1.30 1.59 -7.47
C THR A 83 1.64 2.18 -8.83
N ASP A 84 2.74 2.94 -8.91
CA ASP A 84 3.27 3.50 -10.16
C ASP A 84 3.57 2.40 -11.18
N GLY A 85 4.28 1.35 -10.78
CA GLY A 85 4.55 0.20 -11.66
C GLY A 85 3.28 -0.50 -12.16
N LYS A 86 2.23 -0.59 -11.32
CA LYS A 86 0.93 -1.13 -11.76
C LYS A 86 0.21 -0.21 -12.75
N ALA A 87 0.30 1.11 -12.55
CA ALA A 87 -0.28 2.10 -13.45
C ALA A 87 0.38 2.05 -14.83
N VAL A 88 1.72 2.01 -14.88
CA VAL A 88 2.48 1.85 -16.13
C VAL A 88 2.13 0.55 -16.85
N ALA A 89 2.00 -0.56 -16.12
CA ALA A 89 1.59 -1.83 -16.72
C ALA A 89 0.15 -1.82 -17.26
N ALA A 90 -0.76 -1.11 -16.59
CA ALA A 90 -2.13 -0.93 -17.05
C ALA A 90 -2.19 -0.06 -18.31
N ASP A 91 -1.42 1.03 -18.35
CA ASP A 91 -1.30 1.91 -19.51
C ASP A 91 -0.78 1.15 -20.73
N GLY A 92 0.29 0.36 -20.58
CA GLY A 92 0.82 -0.47 -21.68
C GLY A 92 -0.20 -1.50 -22.22
N LYS A 93 -1.04 -2.07 -21.36
CA LYS A 93 -2.16 -2.94 -21.79
C LYS A 93 -3.23 -2.17 -22.55
N ALA A 94 -3.57 -0.96 -22.11
CA ALA A 94 -4.55 -0.09 -22.77
C ALA A 94 -4.07 0.32 -24.17
N VAL A 95 -2.80 0.73 -24.30
CA VAL A 95 -2.18 1.05 -25.61
C VAL A 95 -2.23 -0.15 -26.55
N THR A 96 -1.88 -1.34 -26.07
CA THR A 96 -1.92 -2.58 -26.87
C THR A 96 -3.35 -2.92 -27.31
N ALA A 97 -4.33 -2.75 -26.42
CA ALA A 97 -5.73 -2.98 -26.74
C ALA A 97 -6.24 -1.97 -27.78
N GLY A 98 -5.85 -0.70 -27.68
CA GLY A 98 -6.15 0.35 -28.67
C GLY A 98 -5.64 -0.02 -30.05
N ALA A 99 -4.36 -0.40 -30.17
CA ALA A 99 -3.77 -0.80 -31.45
C ALA A 99 -4.52 -1.98 -32.11
N LYS A 100 -4.91 -2.99 -31.32
CA LYS A 100 -5.71 -4.11 -31.83
C LYS A 100 -7.11 -3.69 -32.30
N ALA A 101 -7.71 -2.70 -31.64
CA ALA A 101 -9.01 -2.16 -32.06
C ALA A 101 -8.91 -1.38 -33.38
N ASP A 102 -7.83 -0.62 -33.57
CA ASP A 102 -7.55 0.10 -34.82
C ASP A 102 -7.30 -0.87 -35.99
N ASP A 103 -6.52 -1.94 -35.75
CA ASP A 103 -6.28 -3.00 -36.73
C ASP A 103 -7.58 -3.70 -37.14
N ALA A 104 -8.41 -4.07 -36.16
CA ALA A 104 -9.70 -4.72 -36.40
C ALA A 104 -10.65 -3.80 -37.20
N THR A 105 -10.64 -2.51 -36.89
CA THR A 105 -11.43 -1.50 -37.63
C THR A 105 -10.95 -1.42 -39.08
N THR A 106 -9.63 -1.36 -39.30
CA THR A 106 -9.04 -1.33 -40.65
C THR A 106 -9.40 -2.57 -41.46
N GLN A 107 -9.31 -3.76 -40.84
CA GLN A 107 -9.71 -5.01 -41.49
C GLN A 107 -11.20 -5.02 -41.85
N ALA A 108 -12.07 -4.56 -40.95
CA ALA A 108 -13.51 -4.48 -41.21
C ALA A 108 -13.84 -3.56 -42.40
N LEU A 109 -13.19 -2.39 -42.50
CA LEU A 109 -13.34 -1.50 -43.67
C LEU A 109 -12.88 -2.18 -44.96
N SER A 110 -11.71 -2.84 -44.94
CA SER A 110 -11.20 -3.54 -46.13
C SER A 110 -12.12 -4.67 -46.60
N ALA A 111 -12.71 -5.42 -45.66
CA ALA A 111 -13.66 -6.48 -45.96
C ALA A 111 -14.96 -5.91 -46.55
N GLN A 112 -15.45 -4.77 -46.05
CA GLN A 112 -16.62 -4.10 -46.60
C GLN A 112 -16.38 -3.63 -48.04
N GLN A 113 -15.20 -3.06 -48.32
CA GLN A 113 -14.82 -2.63 -49.66
C GLN A 113 -14.73 -3.81 -50.64
N ALA A 114 -14.06 -4.91 -50.23
CA ALA A 114 -13.94 -6.11 -51.05
C ALA A 114 -15.31 -6.76 -51.36
N LEU A 115 -16.25 -6.71 -50.41
CA LEU A 115 -17.61 -7.21 -50.62
C LEU A 115 -18.37 -6.41 -51.67
N LEU A 116 -18.19 -5.08 -51.68
CA LEU A 116 -18.81 -4.19 -52.65
C LEU A 116 -18.26 -4.44 -54.06
N GLU A 117 -16.95 -4.58 -54.20
CA GLU A 117 -16.29 -4.89 -55.48
C GLU A 117 -16.72 -6.25 -56.05
N LEU A 118 -16.90 -7.27 -55.20
CA LEU A 118 -17.43 -8.57 -55.61
C LEU A 118 -18.88 -8.47 -56.08
N SER A 119 -19.72 -7.68 -55.40
CA SER A 119 -21.11 -7.43 -55.80
C SER A 119 -21.18 -6.81 -57.20
N ASP A 120 -20.38 -5.77 -57.45
CA ASP A 120 -20.32 -5.09 -58.76
C ASP A 120 -19.87 -6.03 -59.88
N LEU A 121 -18.88 -6.90 -59.61
CA LEU A 121 -18.38 -7.86 -60.60
C LEU A 121 -19.43 -8.92 -60.96
N VAL A 122 -20.22 -9.41 -59.99
CA VAL A 122 -21.29 -10.39 -60.25
C VAL A 122 -22.39 -9.75 -61.10
N LEU A 123 -22.84 -8.55 -60.76
CA LEU A 123 -23.86 -7.80 -61.51
C LEU A 123 -23.42 -7.47 -62.94
N SER A 124 -22.12 -7.19 -63.15
CA SER A 124 -21.55 -6.94 -64.49
C SER A 124 -21.52 -8.20 -65.39
N LYS A 125 -21.37 -9.39 -64.81
CA LYS A 125 -21.37 -10.65 -65.58
C LYS A 125 -22.78 -11.10 -65.98
N ASP A 126 -23.78 -10.88 -65.13
CA ASP A 126 -25.17 -11.24 -65.44
C ASP A 126 -25.76 -10.38 -66.57
N THR A 127 -25.32 -9.13 -66.70
CA THR A 127 -25.78 -8.22 -67.77
C THR A 127 -25.14 -8.51 -69.14
N THR A 128 -24.02 -9.25 -69.18
CA THR A 128 -23.30 -9.58 -70.43
C THR A 128 -23.59 -11.00 -70.94
N GLY A 129 -24.20 -11.88 -70.14
CA GLY A 129 -24.56 -13.26 -70.53
C GLY A 129 -25.93 -13.45 -71.18
N GLY A 130 -26.80 -12.44 -71.17
CA GLY A 130 -28.20 -12.53 -71.63
C GLY A 130 -28.44 -12.29 -73.13
N ALA A 131 -27.40 -12.08 -73.93
CA ALA A 131 -27.54 -11.91 -75.38
C ALA A 131 -27.17 -13.20 -76.13
N LYS A 132 -28.11 -14.14 -76.19
CA LYS A 132 -28.18 -15.18 -77.23
C LYS A 132 -29.62 -15.44 -77.61
#